data_AF-A0A6M4IK89-F1
#
_entry.id   AF-A0A6M4IK89-F1
#
_cell.length_a   1.000
_cell.length_b   1.000
_cell.length_c   1.000
_cell.angle_alpha   90.00
_cell.angle_beta   90.00
_cell.angle_gamma   90.00
#
_symmetry.space_group_name_H-M   'P 1'
#
loop_
_entity.id
_entity.type
_entity.pdbx_description
1 polymer ?
#
loop_
_entity_poly.entity_id
_entity_poly.type
_entity_poly.pdbx_seq_one_letter_code
_entity_poly.pdbx_strand_id
1 'polypeptide(L)'
;MSGHHTSDSTHRGWRRVYGALSVLMPSAMRDKHGAAMSELFVRELERSAGSGRAAVIWTAAVGLGDLVQRGLYERVVEERTAMTAPNRQLLRQLSKGYVVAFVALTSVLLATYAWRQVERWSAHAISPTTLIELLVFAIPFTAALTLPMAMFIAVLSTASRSAATSDGAAARLRRAPLIGLASALALFAFAWNAEVVPRANARLAALQSNQPVAAPSDRTMTLGELRTAARRAAQRPVTAAGTTRLAEVASYGIEIHKKPAIAAACVVLALLALAISQRAPRAGVIVQLLASGVVFTVYYAIIMAGEALAERLVLSPMLAMWSANGVLLGIALLAMRRRRDSTDWRGVVSERI
;
A
#
# COMPACT_ATOMS: atom_id res chain seq x y z
N MET A 1 66.91 22.10 15.42
CA MET A 1 66.22 21.74 14.16
C MET A 1 65.34 20.51 14.41
N SER A 2 64.08 20.69 14.83
CA SER A 2 63.16 19.55 15.13
C SER A 2 61.68 19.94 14.98
N GLY A 3 61.35 20.87 14.07
CA GLY A 3 59.98 21.43 13.94
C GLY A 3 59.22 21.05 12.66
N HIS A 4 59.86 20.45 11.65
CA HIS A 4 59.21 20.23 10.34
C HIS A 4 58.47 18.90 10.19
N HIS A 5 58.75 17.87 10.99
CA HIS A 5 58.10 16.56 10.84
C HIS A 5 56.69 16.47 11.44
N THR A 6 56.32 17.33 12.39
CA THR A 6 55.02 17.23 13.08
C THR A 6 53.86 17.90 12.34
N SER A 7 54.14 18.85 11.44
CA SER A 7 53.09 19.57 10.68
C SER A 7 52.36 18.63 9.72
N ASP A 8 53.14 17.86 8.97
CA ASP A 8 52.70 17.01 7.87
C ASP A 8 51.80 15.84 8.33
N SER A 9 52.03 15.31 9.55
CA SER A 9 51.14 14.30 10.14
C SER A 9 49.75 14.84 10.52
N THR A 10 49.67 16.09 10.98
CA THR A 10 48.41 16.72 11.39
C THR A 10 47.52 17.04 10.21
N HIS A 11 48.07 17.56 9.11
CA HIS A 11 47.31 17.84 7.88
C HIS A 11 46.74 16.57 7.26
N ARG A 12 47.52 15.47 7.24
CA ARG A 12 47.04 14.15 6.81
C ARG A 12 45.88 13.63 7.67
N GLY A 13 45.92 13.85 8.97
CA GLY A 13 44.84 13.48 9.89
C GLY A 13 43.54 14.21 9.57
N TRP A 14 43.59 15.54 9.44
CA TRP A 14 42.41 16.35 9.11
C TRP A 14 41.84 16.05 7.73
N ARG A 15 42.69 15.77 6.73
CA ARG A 15 42.24 15.36 5.39
C ARG A 15 41.46 14.04 5.42
N ARG A 16 41.88 13.07 6.24
CA ARG A 16 41.14 11.80 6.40
C ARG A 16 39.78 12.01 7.07
N VAL A 17 39.72 12.85 8.10
CA VAL A 17 38.47 13.20 8.79
C VAL A 17 37.49 13.90 7.84
N TYR A 18 37.97 14.87 7.07
CA TYR A 18 37.17 15.57 6.06
C TYR A 18 36.67 14.61 4.96
N GLY A 19 37.54 13.70 4.50
CA GLY A 19 37.17 12.65 3.55
C GLY A 19 36.09 11.70 4.10
N ALA A 20 36.20 11.27 5.35
CA ALA A 20 35.20 10.42 6.01
C ALA A 20 33.85 11.16 6.17
N LEU A 21 33.88 12.44 6.54
CA LEU A 21 32.66 13.25 6.71
C LEU A 21 32.05 13.70 5.39
N SER A 22 32.79 13.68 4.28
CA SER A 22 32.24 13.93 2.94
C SER A 22 31.14 12.93 2.56
N VAL A 23 31.06 11.79 3.26
CA VAL A 23 29.97 10.81 3.16
C VAL A 23 28.60 11.40 3.50
N LEU A 24 28.57 12.48 4.28
CA LEU A 24 27.35 13.19 4.62
C LEU A 24 26.80 14.01 3.44
N MET A 25 27.60 14.36 2.43
CA MET A 25 27.10 15.06 1.23
C MET A 25 26.40 14.10 0.24
N PRO A 26 25.43 14.58 -0.56
CA PRO A 26 24.84 13.81 -1.65
C PRO A 26 25.89 13.30 -2.66
N SER A 27 25.71 12.11 -3.23
CA SER A 27 26.69 11.48 -4.13
C SER A 27 26.97 12.36 -5.36
N ALA A 28 25.93 12.95 -5.96
CA ALA A 28 26.09 13.80 -7.15
C ALA A 28 26.98 15.04 -6.92
N MET A 29 26.93 15.65 -5.72
CA MET A 29 27.78 16.79 -5.38
C MET A 29 29.19 16.34 -5.02
N ARG A 30 29.32 15.20 -4.33
CA ARG A 30 30.61 14.62 -3.99
C ARG A 30 31.41 14.23 -5.23
N ASP A 31 30.75 13.64 -6.21
CA ASP A 31 31.38 13.20 -7.45
C ASP A 31 31.85 14.40 -8.30
N LYS A 32 31.10 15.50 -8.30
CA LYS A 32 31.43 16.71 -9.06
C LYS A 32 32.40 17.66 -8.36
N HIS A 33 32.29 17.82 -7.05
CA HIS A 33 32.93 18.91 -6.30
C HIS A 33 33.73 18.41 -5.08
N GLY A 34 33.62 17.14 -4.70
CA GLY A 34 34.26 16.60 -3.50
C GLY A 34 35.79 16.69 -3.53
N ALA A 35 36.40 16.45 -4.70
CA ALA A 35 37.84 16.59 -4.89
C ALA A 35 38.31 18.04 -4.72
N ALA A 36 37.65 18.99 -5.40
CA ALA A 36 37.97 20.42 -5.33
C ALA A 36 37.78 20.98 -3.90
N MET A 37 36.71 20.57 -3.22
CA MET A 37 36.43 20.97 -1.84
C MET A 37 37.47 20.41 -0.85
N SER A 38 37.92 19.18 -1.05
CA SER A 38 38.98 18.56 -0.25
C SER A 38 40.33 19.29 -0.45
N GLU A 39 40.65 19.68 -1.68
CA GLU A 39 41.86 20.46 -1.97
C GLU A 39 41.81 21.87 -1.38
N LEU A 40 40.68 22.56 -1.50
CA LEU A 40 40.46 23.88 -0.87
C LEU A 40 40.63 23.81 0.65
N PHE A 41 40.06 22.77 1.29
CA PHE A 41 40.20 22.56 2.73
C PHE A 41 41.67 22.37 3.14
N VAL A 42 42.43 21.57 2.40
CA VAL A 42 43.86 21.35 2.67
C VAL A 42 44.66 22.64 2.51
N ARG A 43 44.40 23.43 1.45
CA ARG A 43 45.05 24.73 1.24
C ARG A 43 44.78 25.71 2.37
N GLU A 44 43.57 25.71 2.92
CA GLU A 44 43.21 26.58 4.04
C GLU A 44 43.92 26.18 5.34
N LEU A 45 44.10 24.88 5.56
CA LEU A 45 44.89 24.37 6.68
C LEU A 45 46.37 24.75 6.56
N GLU A 46 46.95 24.65 5.36
CA GLU A 46 48.33 25.05 5.08
C GLU A 46 48.53 26.56 5.29
N ARG A 47 47.58 27.38 4.84
CA ARG A 47 47.58 28.83 5.07
C ARG A 47 47.55 29.18 6.55
N SER A 48 46.80 28.40 7.33
CA SER A 48 46.65 28.57 8.78
C SER A 48 47.84 27.99 9.58
N ALA A 49 48.75 27.26 8.95
CA ALA A 49 49.88 26.66 9.64
C ALA A 49 50.89 27.72 10.15
N GLY A 50 51.00 28.86 9.45
CA GLY A 50 51.89 29.96 9.83
C GLY A 50 51.48 30.70 11.11
N SER A 51 50.20 30.61 11.51
CA SER A 51 49.66 31.28 12.70
C SER A 51 49.58 30.37 13.94
N GLY A 52 50.09 29.13 13.86
CA GLY A 52 50.23 28.22 14.98
C GLY A 52 49.13 27.15 15.11
N ARG A 53 49.32 26.19 16.02
CA ARG A 53 48.46 24.99 16.16
C ARG A 53 47.00 25.30 16.45
N ALA A 54 46.72 26.34 17.25
CA ALA A 54 45.35 26.73 17.59
C ALA A 54 44.57 27.21 16.35
N ALA A 55 45.23 27.93 15.45
CA ALA A 55 44.63 28.40 14.19
C ALA A 55 44.30 27.23 13.26
N VAL A 56 45.20 26.23 13.14
CA VAL A 56 44.94 25.02 12.34
C VAL A 56 43.73 24.24 12.87
N ILE A 57 43.61 24.10 14.19
CA ILE A 57 42.46 23.41 14.83
C ILE A 57 41.16 24.17 14.57
N TRP A 58 41.18 25.50 14.69
CA TRP A 58 40.02 26.35 14.43
C TRP A 58 39.56 26.26 12.97
N THR A 59 40.48 26.40 12.01
CA THR A 59 40.18 26.27 10.58
C THR A 59 39.64 24.88 10.24
N ALA A 60 40.19 23.82 10.85
CA ALA A 60 39.67 22.47 10.68
C ALA A 60 38.24 22.32 11.22
N ALA A 61 37.96 22.86 12.42
CA ALA A 61 36.63 22.82 13.02
C ALA A 61 35.59 23.59 12.19
N VAL A 62 35.95 24.76 11.67
CA VAL A 62 35.08 25.57 10.79
C VAL A 62 34.81 24.84 9.47
N GLY A 63 35.84 24.29 8.82
CA GLY A 63 35.66 23.57 7.55
C GLY A 63 34.84 22.28 7.69
N LEU A 64 35.00 21.55 8.80
CA LEU A 64 34.17 20.38 9.11
C LEU A 64 32.73 20.79 9.47
N GLY A 65 32.55 21.89 10.19
CA GLY A 65 31.23 22.46 10.49
C GLY A 65 30.46 22.85 9.23
N ASP A 66 31.11 23.56 8.30
CA ASP A 66 30.52 23.94 7.02
C ASP A 66 30.16 22.70 6.16
N LEU A 67 31.02 21.68 6.15
CA LEU A 67 30.77 20.41 5.47
C LEU A 67 29.52 19.69 6.01
N VAL A 68 29.39 19.61 7.33
CA VAL A 68 28.25 18.97 8.01
C VAL A 68 26.98 19.79 7.80
N GLN A 69 27.05 21.12 7.95
CA GLN A 69 25.91 22.01 7.79
C GLN A 69 25.38 22.01 6.35
N ARG A 70 26.26 22.09 5.34
CA ARG A 70 25.87 21.98 3.93
C ARG A 70 25.32 20.61 3.57
N GLY A 71 25.95 19.53 4.07
CA GLY A 71 25.48 18.16 3.85
C GLY A 71 24.09 17.90 4.44
N LEU A 72 23.82 18.39 5.64
CA LEU A 72 22.51 18.27 6.29
C LEU A 72 21.46 19.17 5.63
N TYR A 73 21.80 20.42 5.31
CA TYR A 73 20.90 21.36 4.65
C TYR A 73 20.48 20.85 3.27
N GLU A 74 21.42 20.41 2.44
CA GLU A 74 21.13 19.90 1.10
C GLU A 74 20.36 18.58 1.14
N ARG A 75 20.61 17.69 2.12
CA ARG A 75 19.77 16.50 2.32
C ARG A 75 18.33 16.86 2.67
N VAL A 76 18.12 17.83 3.56
CA VAL A 76 16.78 18.30 3.93
C VAL A 76 16.09 18.99 2.75
N VAL A 77 16.83 19.75 1.94
CA VAL A 77 16.30 20.39 0.72
C VAL A 77 16.00 19.37 -0.36
N GLU A 78 16.87 18.38 -0.60
CA GLU A 78 16.65 17.26 -1.53
C GLU A 78 15.44 16.43 -1.09
N GLU A 79 15.29 16.15 0.20
CA GLU A 79 14.13 15.47 0.76
C GLU A 79 12.86 16.32 0.61
N ARG A 80 12.89 17.63 0.91
CA ARG A 80 11.75 18.53 0.70
C ARG A 80 11.37 18.70 -0.78
N THR A 81 12.34 18.81 -1.69
CA THR A 81 12.12 18.98 -3.13
C THR A 81 11.63 17.68 -3.77
N ALA A 82 12.16 16.52 -3.35
CA ALA A 82 11.63 15.21 -3.71
C ALA A 82 10.20 14.98 -3.17
N MET A 83 9.86 15.56 -2.01
CA MET A 83 8.54 15.44 -1.38
C MET A 83 7.46 16.31 -2.04
N THR A 84 7.78 17.44 -2.66
CA THR A 84 6.79 18.50 -2.95
C THR A 84 6.24 18.55 -4.38
N ALA A 85 7.06 18.30 -5.42
CA ALA A 85 6.58 18.34 -6.81
C ALA A 85 6.23 16.95 -7.42
N PRO A 86 7.06 15.89 -7.30
CA PRO A 86 6.78 14.58 -7.90
C PRO A 86 5.60 13.86 -7.23
N ASN A 87 5.48 13.96 -5.91
CA ASN A 87 4.47 13.23 -5.14
C ASN A 87 3.04 13.75 -5.40
N ARG A 88 2.85 15.06 -5.57
CA ARG A 88 1.53 15.63 -5.86
C ARG A 88 1.03 15.17 -7.23
N GLN A 89 1.90 15.14 -8.24
CA GLN A 89 1.55 14.64 -9.57
C GLN A 89 1.27 13.13 -9.53
N LEU A 90 2.10 12.35 -8.82
CA LEU A 90 1.89 10.92 -8.63
C LEU A 90 0.55 10.63 -7.94
N LEU A 91 0.24 11.34 -6.86
CA LEU A 91 -1.03 11.23 -6.15
C LEU A 91 -2.20 11.62 -7.05
N ARG A 92 -2.11 12.72 -7.81
CA ARG A 92 -3.14 13.10 -8.78
C ARG A 92 -3.35 12.02 -9.84
N GLN A 93 -2.28 11.42 -10.36
CA GLN A 93 -2.38 10.33 -11.33
C GLN A 93 -2.99 9.07 -10.73
N LEU A 94 -2.57 8.70 -9.51
CA LEU A 94 -3.12 7.56 -8.78
C LEU A 94 -4.61 7.76 -8.50
N SER A 95 -4.99 8.90 -7.94
CA SER A 95 -6.39 9.24 -7.63
C SER A 95 -7.26 9.25 -8.89
N LYS A 96 -6.80 9.85 -9.99
CA LYS A 96 -7.54 9.83 -11.27
C LYS A 96 -7.69 8.40 -11.80
N GLY A 97 -6.61 7.62 -11.82
CA GLY A 97 -6.65 6.23 -12.26
C GLY A 97 -7.56 5.36 -11.39
N TYR A 98 -7.52 5.58 -10.07
CA TYR A 98 -8.39 4.91 -9.11
C TYR A 98 -9.86 5.22 -9.34
N VAL A 99 -10.24 6.50 -9.46
CA VAL A 99 -11.64 6.89 -9.69
C VAL A 99 -12.16 6.29 -10.99
N VAL A 100 -11.39 6.37 -12.08
CA VAL A 100 -11.79 5.77 -13.37
C VAL A 100 -11.97 4.26 -13.25
N ALA A 101 -11.01 3.54 -12.66
CA ALA A 101 -11.11 2.10 -12.48
C ALA A 101 -12.27 1.70 -11.56
N PHE A 102 -12.48 2.44 -10.46
CA PHE A 102 -13.56 2.20 -9.52
C PHE A 102 -14.94 2.40 -10.16
N VAL A 103 -15.14 3.51 -10.86
CA VAL A 103 -16.40 3.79 -11.57
C VAL A 103 -16.64 2.74 -12.65
N ALA A 104 -15.64 2.40 -13.47
CA ALA A 104 -15.78 1.41 -14.52
C ALA A 104 -16.09 0.00 -14.00
N LEU A 105 -15.39 -0.45 -12.96
CA LEU A 105 -15.68 -1.76 -12.37
C LEU A 105 -17.06 -1.78 -11.70
N THR A 106 -17.40 -0.73 -10.95
CA THR A 106 -18.68 -0.65 -10.25
C THR A 106 -19.84 -0.56 -11.23
N SER A 107 -19.70 0.17 -12.34
CA SER A 107 -20.74 0.25 -13.37
C SER A 107 -20.97 -1.09 -14.05
N VAL A 108 -19.90 -1.84 -14.37
CA VAL A 108 -20.03 -3.20 -14.92
C VAL A 108 -20.79 -4.10 -13.96
N LEU A 109 -20.39 -4.14 -12.68
CA LEU A 109 -21.06 -4.98 -11.67
C LEU A 109 -22.52 -4.53 -11.45
N LEU A 110 -22.77 -3.23 -11.39
CA LEU A 110 -24.12 -2.70 -11.24
C LEU A 110 -25.00 -3.02 -12.45
N ALA A 111 -24.46 -2.96 -13.67
CA ALA A 111 -25.17 -3.37 -14.89
C ALA A 111 -25.51 -4.86 -14.86
N THR A 112 -24.62 -5.73 -14.37
CA THR A 112 -24.94 -7.16 -14.20
C THR A 112 -26.03 -7.38 -13.16
N TYR A 113 -26.06 -6.59 -12.09
CA TYR A 113 -27.13 -6.64 -11.10
C TYR A 113 -28.45 -6.15 -11.70
N ALA A 114 -28.45 -5.03 -12.43
CA ALA A 114 -29.61 -4.49 -13.12
C ALA A 114 -30.19 -5.49 -14.12
N TRP A 115 -29.34 -6.15 -14.90
CA TRP A 115 -29.73 -7.19 -15.85
C TRP A 115 -30.53 -8.31 -15.18
N ARG A 116 -30.11 -8.74 -13.99
CA ARG A 116 -30.82 -9.76 -13.20
C ARG A 116 -32.20 -9.29 -12.69
N GLN A 117 -32.44 -7.98 -12.60
CA GLN A 117 -33.74 -7.45 -12.18
C GLN A 117 -34.72 -7.27 -13.35
N VAL A 118 -34.25 -7.34 -14.60
CA VAL A 118 -35.09 -7.18 -15.79
C VAL A 118 -36.20 -8.22 -15.83
N GLU A 119 -35.91 -9.48 -15.47
CA GLU A 119 -36.92 -10.55 -15.44
C GLU A 119 -38.05 -10.26 -14.45
N ARG A 120 -37.71 -9.74 -13.25
CA ARG A 120 -38.71 -9.36 -12.23
C ARG A 120 -39.55 -8.18 -12.69
N TRP A 121 -38.94 -7.23 -13.39
CA TRP A 121 -39.64 -6.08 -13.95
C TRP A 121 -40.54 -6.49 -15.13
N SER A 122 -40.07 -7.33 -16.05
CA SER A 122 -40.87 -7.84 -17.17
C SER A 122 -42.03 -8.71 -16.70
N ALA A 123 -41.84 -9.44 -15.60
CA ALA A 123 -42.91 -10.18 -14.92
C ALA A 123 -43.89 -9.28 -14.15
N HIS A 124 -43.74 -7.94 -14.23
CA HIS A 124 -44.51 -6.95 -13.47
C HIS A 124 -44.48 -7.18 -11.95
N ALA A 125 -43.47 -7.88 -11.44
CA ALA A 125 -43.34 -8.21 -10.03
C ALA A 125 -42.84 -7.02 -9.19
N ILE A 126 -42.30 -5.98 -9.83
CA ILE A 126 -41.75 -4.78 -9.18
C ILE A 126 -42.09 -3.52 -9.98
N SER A 127 -42.37 -2.42 -9.28
CA SER A 127 -42.58 -1.10 -9.89
C SER A 127 -41.25 -0.47 -10.39
N PRO A 128 -41.30 0.49 -11.32
CA PRO A 128 -40.12 1.22 -11.77
C PRO A 128 -39.40 1.97 -10.63
N THR A 129 -40.14 2.45 -9.63
CA THR A 129 -39.58 3.10 -8.44
C THR A 129 -38.80 2.11 -7.59
N THR A 130 -39.35 0.91 -7.34
CA THR A 130 -38.66 -0.16 -6.62
C THR A 130 -37.41 -0.62 -7.37
N LEU A 131 -37.45 -0.67 -8.71
CA LEU A 131 -36.26 -0.97 -9.51
C LEU A 131 -35.14 0.06 -9.24
N ILE A 132 -35.46 1.36 -9.26
CA ILE A 132 -34.48 2.42 -8.95
C ILE A 132 -33.94 2.27 -7.52
N GLU A 133 -34.79 2.04 -6.53
CA GLU A 133 -34.35 1.82 -5.14
C GLU A 133 -33.41 0.60 -5.05
N LEU A 134 -33.75 -0.52 -5.69
CA LEU A 134 -32.89 -1.72 -5.73
C LEU A 134 -31.52 -1.42 -6.33
N LEU A 135 -31.44 -0.60 -7.38
CA LEU A 135 -30.17 -0.23 -7.99
C LEU A 135 -29.36 0.69 -7.07
N VAL A 136 -29.99 1.71 -6.49
CA VAL A 136 -29.31 2.66 -5.59
C VAL A 136 -28.76 1.95 -4.36
N PHE A 137 -29.55 1.07 -3.72
CA PHE A 137 -29.09 0.34 -2.55
C PHE A 137 -28.11 -0.80 -2.88
N ALA A 138 -27.97 -1.20 -4.15
CA ALA A 138 -26.92 -2.11 -4.59
C ALA A 138 -25.54 -1.43 -4.72
N ILE A 139 -25.48 -0.11 -4.88
CA ILE A 139 -24.22 0.64 -5.04
C ILE A 139 -23.25 0.40 -3.88
N PRO A 140 -23.65 0.48 -2.60
CA PRO A 140 -22.70 0.29 -1.50
C PRO A 140 -22.05 -1.09 -1.48
N PHE A 141 -22.82 -2.13 -1.78
CA PHE A 141 -22.31 -3.50 -1.84
C PHE A 141 -21.40 -3.71 -3.06
N THR A 142 -21.81 -3.25 -4.25
CA THR A 142 -20.97 -3.39 -5.45
C THR A 142 -19.68 -2.58 -5.33
N ALA A 143 -19.75 -1.36 -4.79
CA ALA A 143 -18.60 -0.54 -4.44
C ALA A 143 -17.62 -1.28 -3.54
N ALA A 144 -18.10 -1.91 -2.46
CA ALA A 144 -17.25 -2.65 -1.53
C ALA A 144 -16.42 -3.74 -2.21
N LEU A 145 -16.98 -4.40 -3.23
CA LEU A 145 -16.29 -5.44 -3.99
C LEU A 145 -15.23 -4.90 -4.95
N THR A 146 -15.42 -3.68 -5.46
CA THR A 146 -14.57 -3.06 -6.47
C THR A 146 -13.48 -2.17 -5.89
N LEU A 147 -13.61 -1.67 -4.65
CA LEU A 147 -12.59 -0.83 -3.98
C LEU A 147 -11.17 -1.44 -4.05
N PRO A 148 -10.93 -2.71 -3.67
CA PRO A 148 -9.58 -3.28 -3.67
C PRO A 148 -9.01 -3.46 -5.10
N MET A 149 -9.87 -3.78 -6.06
CA MET A 149 -9.45 -4.00 -7.46
C MET A 149 -9.15 -2.71 -8.19
N ALA A 150 -9.95 -1.67 -7.95
CA ALA A 150 -9.66 -0.34 -8.45
C ALA A 150 -8.29 0.13 -7.93
N MET A 151 -7.97 -0.16 -6.67
CA MET A 151 -6.66 0.13 -6.10
C MET A 151 -5.55 -0.66 -6.78
N PHE A 152 -5.73 -1.97 -7.01
CA PHE A 152 -4.77 -2.79 -7.75
C PHE A 152 -4.46 -2.20 -9.14
N ILE A 153 -5.49 -1.91 -9.94
CA ILE A 153 -5.34 -1.35 -11.29
C ILE A 153 -4.62 -0.01 -11.22
N ALA A 154 -5.08 0.91 -10.37
CA ALA A 154 -4.52 2.25 -10.27
C ALA A 154 -3.04 2.24 -9.86
N VAL A 155 -2.68 1.40 -8.89
CA VAL A 155 -1.29 1.22 -8.44
C VAL A 155 -0.46 0.58 -9.54
N LEU A 156 -0.95 -0.48 -10.17
CA LEU A 156 -0.23 -1.20 -11.21
C LEU A 156 0.06 -0.29 -12.41
N SER A 157 -0.93 0.48 -12.87
CA SER A 157 -0.77 1.42 -13.97
C SER A 157 0.19 2.56 -13.64
N THR A 158 0.09 3.12 -12.43
CA THR A 158 0.92 4.25 -11.98
C THR A 158 2.36 3.81 -11.72
N ALA A 159 2.55 2.66 -11.09
CA ALA A 159 3.85 2.10 -10.79
C ALA A 159 4.54 1.56 -12.05
N SER A 160 3.81 0.98 -13.02
CA SER A 160 4.41 0.46 -14.26
C SER A 160 4.99 1.57 -15.15
N ARG A 161 4.40 2.78 -15.12
CA ARG A 161 4.95 3.97 -15.78
C ARG A 161 6.17 4.53 -15.05
N SER A 162 6.17 4.44 -13.72
CA SER A 162 7.22 4.99 -12.87
C SER A 162 8.44 4.06 -12.73
N ALA A 163 8.24 2.74 -12.80
CA ALA A 163 9.26 1.72 -12.56
C ALA A 163 10.45 1.75 -13.54
N ALA A 164 10.32 2.46 -14.67
CA ALA A 164 11.36 2.56 -15.67
C ALA A 164 12.56 3.45 -15.27
N THR A 165 12.51 4.20 -14.15
CA THR A 165 13.45 5.31 -13.90
C THR A 165 14.16 5.38 -12.55
N SER A 166 14.00 4.43 -11.61
CA SER A 166 14.64 4.59 -10.29
C SER A 166 14.91 3.29 -9.54
N ASP A 167 16.18 3.08 -9.15
CA ASP A 167 16.59 2.12 -8.13
C ASP A 167 17.05 2.81 -6.84
N GLY A 168 17.04 2.09 -5.71
CA GLY A 168 17.54 2.59 -4.42
C GLY A 168 16.51 3.30 -3.52
N ALA A 169 16.99 4.13 -2.58
CA ALA A 169 16.15 4.82 -1.58
C ALA A 169 15.11 5.75 -2.21
N ALA A 170 15.45 6.43 -3.31
CA ALA A 170 14.53 7.26 -4.08
C ALA A 170 13.29 6.49 -4.56
N ALA A 171 13.44 5.21 -4.92
CA ALA A 171 12.31 4.36 -5.29
C ALA A 171 11.40 4.01 -4.09
N ARG A 172 11.95 3.94 -2.87
CA ARG A 172 11.17 3.70 -1.64
C ARG A 172 10.36 4.93 -1.23
N LEU A 173 10.98 6.11 -1.21
CA LEU A 173 10.28 7.37 -0.91
C LEU A 173 9.15 7.64 -1.93
N ARG A 174 9.36 7.32 -3.21
CA ARG A 174 8.34 7.50 -4.25
C ARG A 174 7.17 6.49 -4.17
N ARG A 175 7.35 5.36 -3.48
CA ARG A 175 6.29 4.34 -3.26
C ARG A 175 5.49 4.57 -1.98
N ALA A 176 6.05 5.28 -0.99
CA ALA A 176 5.38 5.63 0.26
C ALA A 176 3.98 6.27 0.10
N PRO A 177 3.75 7.27 -0.78
CA PRO A 177 2.42 7.86 -0.94
C PRO A 177 1.39 6.88 -1.52
N LEU A 178 1.81 5.87 -2.29
CA LEU A 178 0.93 4.84 -2.84
C LEU A 178 0.37 3.95 -1.70
N ILE A 179 1.24 3.57 -0.76
CA ILE A 179 0.85 2.78 0.43
C ILE A 179 0.04 3.63 1.41
N GLY A 180 0.38 4.91 1.57
CA GLY A 180 -0.39 5.85 2.37
C GLY A 180 -1.84 5.96 1.87
N LEU A 181 -2.04 6.15 0.56
CA LEU A 181 -3.39 6.19 -0.01
C LEU A 181 -4.11 4.83 0.10
N ALA A 182 -3.42 3.72 -0.15
CA ALA A 182 -4.01 2.38 -0.01
C ALA A 182 -4.50 2.12 1.42
N SER A 183 -3.73 2.58 2.42
CA SER A 183 -4.07 2.45 3.83
C SER A 183 -5.26 3.35 4.20
N ALA A 184 -5.30 4.59 3.72
CA ALA A 184 -6.44 5.48 3.91
C ALA A 184 -7.72 4.89 3.29
N LEU A 185 -7.62 4.33 2.08
CA LEU A 185 -8.73 3.64 1.41
C LEU A 185 -9.14 2.35 2.14
N ALA A 186 -8.21 1.61 2.74
CA ALA A 186 -8.53 0.45 3.56
C ALA A 186 -9.34 0.84 4.80
N LEU A 187 -8.96 1.93 5.49
CA LEU A 187 -9.72 2.45 6.63
C LEU A 187 -11.13 2.90 6.21
N PHE A 188 -11.23 3.61 5.08
CA PHE A 188 -12.51 3.97 4.49
C PHE A 188 -13.36 2.74 4.16
N ALA A 189 -12.78 1.75 3.47
CA ALA A 189 -13.46 0.51 3.10
C ALA A 189 -13.93 -0.28 4.33
N PHE A 190 -13.13 -0.29 5.40
CA PHE A 190 -13.52 -0.92 6.66
C PHE A 190 -14.74 -0.25 7.27
N ALA A 191 -14.73 1.09 7.38
CA ALA A 191 -15.89 1.85 7.87
C ALA A 191 -17.11 1.62 6.97
N TRP A 192 -16.94 1.67 5.65
CA TRP A 192 -17.98 1.41 4.65
C TRP A 192 -18.62 0.02 4.83
N ASN A 193 -17.80 -1.02 4.97
CA ASN A 193 -18.25 -2.41 5.14
C ASN A 193 -18.85 -2.70 6.53
N ALA A 194 -18.43 -1.96 7.55
CA ALA A 194 -18.93 -2.08 8.91
C ALA A 194 -20.26 -1.37 9.12
N GLU A 195 -20.51 -0.29 8.39
CA GLU A 195 -21.61 0.64 8.68
C GLU A 195 -22.55 0.91 7.51
N VAL A 196 -22.03 1.16 6.31
CA VAL A 196 -22.86 1.59 5.18
C VAL A 196 -23.44 0.38 4.45
N VAL A 197 -22.60 -0.60 4.12
CA VAL A 197 -23.01 -1.82 3.41
C VAL A 197 -24.11 -2.59 4.13
N PRO A 198 -24.06 -2.84 5.46
CA PRO A 198 -25.09 -3.62 6.13
C PRO A 198 -26.46 -2.94 6.11
N ARG A 199 -26.48 -1.61 6.29
CA ARG A 199 -27.71 -0.80 6.26
C ARG A 199 -28.32 -0.79 4.85
N ALA A 200 -27.50 -0.67 3.82
CA ALA A 200 -27.95 -0.77 2.44
C ALA A 200 -28.49 -2.18 2.12
N ASN A 201 -27.80 -3.23 2.58
CA ASN A 201 -28.23 -4.61 2.43
C ASN A 201 -29.55 -4.91 3.15
N ALA A 202 -29.77 -4.35 4.35
CA ALA A 202 -31.04 -4.50 5.07
C ALA A 202 -32.20 -3.93 4.24
N ARG A 203 -32.01 -2.76 3.62
CA ARG A 203 -33.01 -2.14 2.75
C ARG A 203 -33.20 -2.94 1.46
N LEU A 204 -32.13 -3.43 0.84
CA LEU A 204 -32.23 -4.34 -0.30
C LEU A 204 -33.04 -5.59 0.03
N ALA A 205 -32.77 -6.23 1.16
CA ALA A 205 -33.47 -7.44 1.60
C ALA A 205 -34.97 -7.17 1.82
N ALA A 206 -35.32 -6.00 2.39
CA ALA A 206 -36.70 -5.59 2.59
C ALA A 206 -37.43 -5.43 1.25
N LEU A 207 -36.81 -4.73 0.28
CA LEU A 207 -37.35 -4.56 -1.07
C LEU A 207 -37.48 -5.89 -1.83
N GLN A 208 -36.53 -6.81 -1.65
CA GLN A 208 -36.54 -8.11 -2.32
C GLN A 208 -37.62 -9.06 -1.79
N SER A 209 -37.92 -8.96 -0.50
CA SER A 209 -38.92 -9.78 0.21
C SER A 209 -40.32 -9.17 0.24
N ASN A 210 -40.50 -7.97 -0.36
CA ASN A 210 -41.73 -7.17 -0.26
C ASN A 210 -42.18 -6.93 1.18
N GLN A 211 -41.23 -6.82 2.12
CA GLN A 211 -41.51 -6.51 3.52
C GLN A 211 -41.09 -5.08 3.85
N PRO A 212 -41.82 -4.37 4.75
CA PRO A 212 -41.41 -3.04 5.20
C PRO A 212 -40.03 -3.02 5.88
N VAL A 213 -39.71 -4.09 6.61
CA VAL A 213 -38.44 -4.31 7.30
C VAL A 213 -38.07 -5.79 7.17
N ALA A 214 -36.91 -6.09 6.60
CA ALA A 214 -36.41 -7.46 6.55
C ALA A 214 -35.90 -7.91 7.92
N ALA A 215 -36.10 -9.19 8.24
CA ALA A 215 -35.51 -9.79 9.42
C ALA A 215 -33.97 -9.67 9.37
N PRO A 216 -33.31 -9.28 10.48
CA PRO A 216 -31.86 -9.17 10.51
C PRO A 216 -31.18 -10.50 10.16
N SER A 217 -30.39 -10.50 9.09
CA SER A 217 -29.44 -11.56 8.73
C SER A 217 -28.01 -11.09 9.02
N ASP A 218 -27.10 -12.04 9.21
CA ASP A 218 -25.65 -11.85 9.30
C ASP A 218 -25.09 -10.82 8.27
N ARG A 219 -25.58 -10.81 7.03
CA ARG A 219 -25.15 -9.88 5.96
C ARG A 219 -25.73 -8.47 6.05
N THR A 220 -26.75 -8.28 6.87
CA THR A 220 -27.45 -6.99 7.10
C THR A 220 -27.03 -6.31 8.40
N MET A 221 -26.34 -7.03 9.27
CA MET A 221 -25.90 -6.52 10.57
C MET A 221 -24.58 -5.73 10.47
N THR A 222 -24.52 -4.64 11.21
CA THR A 222 -23.29 -3.88 11.46
C THR A 222 -22.30 -4.70 12.28
N LEU A 223 -21.04 -4.27 12.31
CA LEU A 223 -19.99 -4.99 13.06
C LEU A 223 -20.31 -5.08 14.57
N GLY A 224 -20.93 -4.04 15.14
CA GLY A 224 -21.37 -4.03 16.54
C GLY A 224 -22.48 -5.05 16.79
N GLU A 225 -23.52 -5.02 15.96
CA GLU A 225 -24.65 -5.96 16.01
C GLU A 225 -24.17 -7.40 15.87
N LEU A 226 -23.31 -7.70 14.89
CA LEU A 226 -22.71 -9.02 14.69
C LEU A 226 -21.98 -9.53 15.94
N ARG A 227 -21.17 -8.68 16.58
CA ARG A 227 -20.46 -9.05 17.81
C ARG A 227 -21.42 -9.36 18.95
N THR A 228 -22.51 -8.59 19.07
CA THR A 228 -23.54 -8.87 20.09
C THR A 228 -24.32 -10.14 19.78
N ALA A 229 -24.68 -10.38 18.53
CA ALA A 229 -25.37 -11.58 18.07
C ALA A 229 -24.49 -12.83 18.30
N ALA A 230 -23.20 -12.77 17.97
CA ALA A 230 -22.24 -13.84 18.23
C ALA A 230 -22.13 -14.17 19.73
N ARG A 231 -22.06 -13.16 20.60
CA ARG A 231 -22.02 -13.36 22.06
C ARG A 231 -23.29 -14.02 22.57
N ARG A 232 -24.47 -13.56 22.11
CA ARG A 232 -25.76 -14.15 22.49
C ARG A 232 -25.89 -15.60 22.02
N ALA A 233 -25.50 -15.89 20.78
CA ALA A 233 -25.50 -17.25 20.23
C ALA A 233 -24.55 -18.16 21.02
N ALA A 234 -23.38 -17.66 21.42
CA ALA A 234 -22.44 -18.43 22.24
C ALA A 234 -22.97 -18.74 23.64
N GLN A 235 -23.77 -17.83 24.23
CA GLN A 235 -24.35 -17.95 25.57
C GLN A 235 -25.64 -18.78 25.62
N ARG A 236 -26.21 -19.19 24.47
CA ARG A 236 -27.40 -20.05 24.46
C ARG A 236 -27.12 -21.39 25.17
N PRO A 237 -28.02 -21.87 26.04
CA PRO A 237 -27.84 -23.15 26.73
C PRO A 237 -27.66 -24.30 25.74
N VAL A 238 -26.82 -25.27 26.09
CA VAL A 238 -26.43 -26.43 25.25
C VAL A 238 -27.61 -27.42 25.02
N THR A 239 -28.81 -27.08 25.48
CA THR A 239 -30.03 -27.87 25.29
C THR A 239 -30.51 -27.87 23.83
N ALA A 240 -30.12 -26.88 23.03
CA ALA A 240 -30.29 -26.91 21.57
C ALA A 240 -29.19 -27.76 20.92
N ALA A 241 -29.53 -28.61 19.96
CA ALA A 241 -28.60 -29.47 19.22
C ALA A 241 -27.26 -28.77 18.96
N GLY A 242 -26.19 -29.17 19.67
CA GLY A 242 -24.97 -28.36 19.80
C GLY A 242 -24.29 -27.96 18.48
N THR A 243 -24.53 -28.72 17.40
CA THR A 243 -24.07 -28.44 16.04
C THR A 243 -24.70 -27.19 15.43
N THR A 244 -25.98 -26.90 15.67
CA THR A 244 -26.66 -25.71 15.12
C THR A 244 -26.14 -24.43 15.76
N ARG A 245 -25.87 -24.46 17.08
CA ARG A 245 -25.26 -23.35 17.81
C ARG A 245 -23.85 -23.02 17.29
N LEU A 246 -23.02 -24.03 17.05
CA LEU A 246 -21.66 -23.84 16.54
C LEU A 246 -21.67 -23.24 15.13
N ALA A 247 -22.56 -23.72 14.26
CA ALA A 247 -22.74 -23.18 12.92
C ALA A 247 -23.20 -21.71 12.94
N GLU A 248 -24.13 -21.35 13.83
CA GLU A 248 -24.60 -19.97 14.00
C GLU A 248 -23.47 -19.04 14.47
N VAL A 249 -22.71 -19.46 15.49
CA VAL A 249 -21.55 -18.69 15.98
C VAL A 249 -20.48 -18.56 14.90
N ALA A 250 -20.25 -19.61 14.10
CA ALA A 250 -19.30 -19.59 13.00
C ALA A 250 -19.73 -18.61 11.89
N SER A 251 -21.01 -18.60 11.49
CA SER A 251 -21.57 -17.65 10.51
C SER A 251 -21.32 -16.20 10.94
N TYR A 252 -21.60 -15.84 12.19
CA TYR A 252 -21.28 -14.50 12.69
C TYR A 252 -19.78 -14.22 12.69
N GLY A 253 -18.96 -15.20 13.06
CA GLY A 253 -17.50 -15.10 12.99
C GLY A 253 -17.00 -14.82 11.57
N ILE A 254 -17.59 -15.47 10.56
CA ILE A 254 -17.22 -15.29 9.15
C ILE A 254 -17.45 -13.83 8.75
N GLU A 255 -18.64 -13.29 8.99
CA GLU A 255 -18.96 -11.90 8.63
C GLU A 255 -18.09 -10.89 9.41
N ILE A 256 -17.79 -11.16 10.69
CA ILE A 256 -16.89 -10.33 11.50
C ILE A 256 -15.47 -10.28 10.90
N HIS A 257 -14.92 -11.40 10.43
CA HIS A 257 -13.59 -11.44 9.84
C HIS A 257 -13.57 -11.02 8.36
N LYS A 258 -14.68 -11.19 7.63
CA LYS A 258 -14.82 -10.82 6.21
C LYS A 258 -14.70 -9.32 5.99
N LYS A 259 -15.41 -8.51 6.79
CA LYS A 259 -15.41 -7.03 6.69
C LYS A 259 -14.00 -6.41 6.74
N PRO A 260 -13.14 -6.72 7.75
CA PRO A 260 -11.76 -6.22 7.79
C PRO A 260 -10.85 -6.91 6.77
N ALA A 261 -11.08 -8.19 6.42
CA ALA A 261 -10.28 -8.86 5.39
C ALA A 261 -10.44 -8.18 4.01
N ILE A 262 -11.67 -7.84 3.61
CA ILE A 262 -11.94 -7.11 2.36
C ILE A 262 -11.28 -5.73 2.39
N ALA A 263 -11.32 -5.04 3.54
CA ALA A 263 -10.65 -3.74 3.70
C ALA A 263 -9.12 -3.85 3.60
N ALA A 264 -8.53 -4.86 4.26
CA ALA A 264 -7.09 -5.13 4.21
C ALA A 264 -6.60 -5.48 2.80
N ALA A 265 -7.47 -6.06 1.96
CA ALA A 265 -7.16 -6.36 0.57
C ALA A 265 -6.74 -5.12 -0.23
N CYS A 266 -7.24 -3.92 0.09
CA CYS A 266 -6.80 -2.68 -0.55
C CYS A 266 -5.28 -2.47 -0.44
N VAL A 267 -4.70 -2.76 0.72
CA VAL A 267 -3.24 -2.64 0.96
C VAL A 267 -2.49 -3.82 0.35
N VAL A 268 -2.99 -5.04 0.56
CA VAL A 268 -2.34 -6.26 0.05
C VAL A 268 -2.24 -6.23 -1.47
N LEU A 269 -3.31 -5.83 -2.16
CA LEU A 269 -3.32 -5.73 -3.61
C LEU A 269 -2.49 -4.56 -4.13
N ALA A 270 -2.43 -3.44 -3.41
CA ALA A 270 -1.50 -2.35 -3.75
C ALA A 270 -0.04 -2.84 -3.70
N LEU A 271 0.33 -3.62 -2.69
CA LEU A 271 1.66 -4.23 -2.59
C LEU A 271 1.92 -5.25 -3.70
N LEU A 272 0.93 -6.09 -4.02
CA LEU A 272 1.02 -7.05 -5.12
C LEU A 272 1.20 -6.33 -6.47
N ALA A 273 0.42 -5.28 -6.73
CA ALA A 273 0.55 -4.44 -7.92
C ALA A 273 1.95 -3.82 -8.03
N LEU A 274 2.51 -3.32 -6.93
CA LEU A 274 3.88 -2.81 -6.88
C LEU A 274 4.94 -3.89 -7.14
N ALA A 275 4.70 -5.11 -6.70
CA ALA A 275 5.61 -6.23 -6.92
C ALA A 275 5.58 -6.69 -8.40
N ILE A 276 4.40 -6.68 -9.02
CA ILE A 276 4.19 -7.01 -10.44
C ILE A 276 4.77 -5.93 -11.35
N SER A 277 4.53 -4.64 -11.05
CA SER A 277 5.01 -3.53 -11.88
C SER A 277 6.54 -3.48 -12.02
N GLN A 278 7.27 -4.07 -11.08
CA GLN A 278 8.73 -4.19 -11.11
C GLN A 278 9.23 -5.27 -12.07
N ARG A 279 8.40 -6.29 -12.36
CA ARG A 279 8.73 -7.40 -13.26
C ARG A 279 8.29 -7.18 -14.68
N ALA A 280 7.16 -6.51 -14.85
CA ALA A 280 6.61 -6.15 -16.16
C ALA A 280 6.56 -4.61 -16.30
N PRO A 281 7.72 -3.91 -16.29
CA PRO A 281 7.73 -2.48 -16.51
C PRO A 281 7.14 -2.17 -17.89
N ARG A 282 6.29 -1.15 -17.98
CA ARG A 282 5.57 -0.76 -19.21
C ARG A 282 4.54 -1.78 -19.72
N ALA A 283 3.97 -2.63 -18.85
CA ALA A 283 2.82 -3.45 -19.23
C ALA A 283 1.73 -2.58 -19.89
N GLY A 284 1.26 -2.96 -21.07
CA GLY A 284 0.19 -2.27 -21.77
C GLY A 284 -1.14 -2.34 -21.01
N VAL A 285 -2.07 -1.44 -21.34
CA VAL A 285 -3.38 -1.34 -20.64
C VAL A 285 -4.15 -2.67 -20.65
N ILE A 286 -4.14 -3.39 -21.78
CA ILE A 286 -4.81 -4.69 -21.93
C ILE A 286 -4.23 -5.72 -20.96
N VAL A 287 -2.89 -5.80 -20.87
CA VAL A 287 -2.21 -6.74 -19.96
C VAL A 287 -2.56 -6.43 -18.50
N GLN A 288 -2.62 -5.14 -18.14
CA GLN A 288 -2.99 -4.73 -16.78
C GLN A 288 -4.44 -5.10 -16.44
N LEU A 289 -5.36 -4.95 -17.40
CA LEU A 289 -6.78 -5.29 -17.23
C LEU A 289 -6.99 -6.80 -17.13
N LEU A 290 -6.30 -7.60 -17.95
CA LEU A 290 -6.35 -9.07 -17.85
C LEU A 290 -5.75 -9.55 -16.53
N ALA A 291 -4.62 -8.99 -16.11
CA ALA A 291 -4.00 -9.32 -14.83
C ALA A 291 -4.92 -9.00 -13.65
N SER A 292 -5.60 -7.85 -13.65
CA SER A 292 -6.55 -7.51 -12.59
C SER A 292 -7.77 -8.42 -12.59
N GLY A 293 -8.30 -8.80 -13.76
CA GLY A 293 -9.40 -9.76 -13.88
C GLY A 293 -9.05 -11.15 -13.31
N VAL A 294 -7.84 -11.65 -13.59
CA VAL A 294 -7.35 -12.92 -13.03
C VAL A 294 -7.20 -12.82 -11.50
N VAL A 295 -6.55 -11.77 -11.01
CA VAL A 295 -6.35 -11.54 -9.57
C VAL A 295 -7.70 -11.42 -8.85
N PHE A 296 -8.66 -10.70 -9.43
CA PHE A 296 -10.02 -10.56 -8.90
C PHE A 296 -10.71 -11.92 -8.77
N THR A 297 -10.76 -12.68 -9.88
CA THR A 297 -11.45 -13.97 -9.91
C THR A 297 -10.83 -14.93 -8.90
N VAL A 298 -9.50 -15.02 -8.85
CA VAL A 298 -8.81 -15.91 -7.89
C VAL A 298 -9.05 -15.45 -6.45
N TYR A 299 -8.94 -14.14 -6.17
CA TYR A 299 -9.16 -13.61 -4.82
C TYR A 299 -10.57 -13.93 -4.31
N TYR A 300 -11.60 -13.64 -5.09
CA TYR A 300 -12.98 -13.90 -4.68
C TYR A 300 -13.34 -15.38 -4.69
N ALA A 301 -12.75 -16.19 -5.57
CA ALA A 301 -12.91 -17.64 -5.51
C ALA A 301 -12.40 -18.22 -4.19
N ILE A 302 -11.24 -17.75 -3.70
CA ILE A 302 -10.70 -18.18 -2.40
C ILE A 302 -11.60 -17.73 -1.25
N ILE A 303 -12.11 -16.50 -1.28
CA ILE A 303 -13.04 -16.01 -0.24
C ILE A 303 -14.34 -16.83 -0.22
N MET A 304 -14.95 -17.08 -1.38
CA MET A 304 -16.16 -17.89 -1.49
C MET A 304 -15.92 -19.34 -1.02
N ALA A 305 -14.79 -19.95 -1.40
CA ALA A 305 -14.43 -21.28 -0.94
C ALA A 305 -14.17 -21.31 0.58
N GLY A 306 -13.48 -20.29 1.11
CA GLY A 306 -13.24 -20.14 2.54
C GLY A 306 -14.53 -20.01 3.35
N GLU A 307 -15.48 -19.19 2.88
CA GLU A 307 -16.81 -19.06 3.48
C GLU A 307 -17.53 -20.41 3.54
N ALA A 308 -17.61 -21.11 2.42
CA ALA A 308 -18.25 -22.43 2.35
C ALA A 308 -17.58 -23.48 3.28
N LEU A 309 -16.26 -23.43 3.43
CA LEU A 309 -15.52 -24.32 4.34
C LEU A 309 -15.75 -23.95 5.81
N ALA A 310 -15.85 -22.66 6.13
CA ALA A 310 -16.10 -22.19 7.49
C ALA A 310 -17.56 -22.42 7.95
N GLU A 311 -18.53 -22.29 7.04
CA GLU A 311 -19.94 -22.63 7.30
C GLU A 311 -20.10 -24.13 7.66
N ARG A 312 -19.26 -24.98 7.06
CA ARG A 312 -19.19 -26.42 7.36
C ARG A 312 -18.32 -26.77 8.56
N LEU A 313 -17.83 -25.77 9.30
CA LEU A 313 -16.93 -25.91 10.46
C LEU A 313 -15.59 -26.62 10.15
N VAL A 314 -15.18 -26.67 8.87
CA VAL A 314 -13.91 -27.28 8.45
C VAL A 314 -12.74 -26.33 8.70
N LEU A 315 -12.95 -25.03 8.46
CA LEU A 315 -11.96 -23.98 8.74
C LEU A 315 -12.51 -23.00 9.78
N SER A 316 -11.62 -22.47 10.60
CA SER A 316 -11.99 -21.35 11.46
C SER A 316 -12.34 -20.11 10.61
N PRO A 317 -13.32 -19.29 11.03
CA PRO A 317 -13.67 -18.06 10.30
C PRO A 317 -12.49 -17.13 10.04
N MET A 318 -11.54 -17.07 10.97
CA MET A 318 -10.32 -16.28 10.82
C MET A 318 -9.46 -16.79 9.65
N LEU A 319 -9.12 -18.09 9.61
CA LEU A 319 -8.30 -18.64 8.54
C LEU A 319 -9.01 -18.56 7.20
N ALA A 320 -10.30 -18.88 7.16
CA ALA A 320 -11.12 -18.81 5.96
C ALA A 320 -11.05 -17.43 5.30
N MET A 321 -11.31 -16.36 6.07
CA MET A 321 -11.42 -15.00 5.51
C MET A 321 -10.06 -14.34 5.25
N TRP A 322 -9.01 -14.69 5.99
CA TRP A 322 -7.69 -14.06 5.86
C TRP A 322 -6.72 -14.81 4.95
N SER A 323 -7.02 -16.06 4.58
CA SER A 323 -6.17 -16.92 3.74
C SER A 323 -5.74 -16.24 2.43
N ALA A 324 -6.69 -15.68 1.67
CA ALA A 324 -6.43 -15.01 0.40
C ALA A 324 -5.42 -13.85 0.57
N ASN A 325 -5.65 -13.00 1.57
CA ASN A 325 -4.75 -11.88 1.88
C ASN A 325 -3.37 -12.36 2.29
N GLY A 326 -3.28 -13.40 3.12
CA GLY A 326 -2.00 -13.98 3.55
C GLY A 326 -1.18 -14.52 2.38
N VAL A 327 -1.81 -15.28 1.49
CA VAL A 327 -1.16 -15.85 0.30
C VAL A 327 -0.68 -14.75 -0.65
N LEU A 328 -1.55 -13.80 -1.00
CA LEU A 328 -1.19 -12.70 -1.91
C LEU A 328 -0.10 -11.80 -1.33
N LEU A 329 -0.14 -11.52 -0.02
CA LEU A 329 0.91 -10.77 0.66
C LEU A 329 2.24 -11.54 0.62
N GLY A 330 2.23 -12.85 0.89
CA GLY A 330 3.40 -13.70 0.77
C GLY A 330 4.03 -13.65 -0.62
N ILE A 331 3.20 -13.78 -1.66
CA ILE A 331 3.63 -13.66 -3.06
C ILE A 331 4.24 -12.27 -3.32
N ALA A 332 3.59 -11.20 -2.90
CA ALA A 332 4.08 -9.83 -3.08
C ALA A 332 5.45 -9.60 -2.41
N LEU A 333 5.62 -10.08 -1.17
CA LEU A 333 6.87 -9.94 -0.42
C LEU A 333 8.01 -10.76 -1.02
N LEU A 334 7.76 -12.03 -1.39
CA LEU A 334 8.74 -12.88 -2.07
C LEU A 334 9.15 -12.27 -3.41
N ALA A 335 8.18 -11.74 -4.15
CA ALA A 335 8.40 -11.05 -5.40
C ALA A 335 9.30 -9.81 -5.21
N MET A 336 9.09 -9.02 -4.15
CA MET A 336 9.94 -7.86 -3.86
C MET A 336 11.35 -8.24 -3.38
N ARG A 337 11.51 -9.34 -2.63
CA ARG A 337 12.82 -9.82 -2.13
C ARG A 337 13.78 -10.22 -3.25
N ARG A 338 13.34 -11.08 -4.18
CA ARG A 338 14.20 -11.63 -5.25
C ARG A 338 14.88 -10.58 -6.16
N ARG A 339 14.37 -9.34 -6.20
CA ARG A 339 14.98 -8.25 -6.97
C ARG A 339 16.21 -7.67 -6.27
N ARG A 340 16.21 -7.62 -4.93
CA ARG A 340 17.33 -7.08 -4.14
C ARG A 340 18.61 -7.86 -4.42
N ASP A 341 18.50 -9.19 -4.39
CA ASP A 341 19.63 -10.10 -4.55
C ASP A 341 20.21 -10.07 -5.99
N SER A 342 19.40 -9.73 -7.00
CA SER A 342 19.87 -9.64 -8.39
C SER A 342 20.67 -8.37 -8.70
N THR A 343 20.67 -7.40 -7.79
CA THR A 343 21.40 -6.13 -7.98
C THR A 343 22.80 -6.19 -7.38
N ASP A 344 22.99 -6.98 -6.31
CA ASP A 344 24.26 -7.09 -5.58
C ASP A 344 25.39 -7.73 -6.41
N TRP A 345 25.08 -8.71 -7.27
CA TRP A 345 26.13 -9.40 -8.04
C TRP A 345 26.68 -8.58 -9.21
N ARG A 346 25.92 -7.61 -9.75
CA ARG A 346 26.36 -6.78 -10.88
C ARG A 346 27.43 -5.76 -10.49
N GLY A 347 27.40 -5.26 -9.25
CA GLY A 347 28.43 -4.35 -8.74
C GLY A 347 29.76 -5.05 -8.50
N VAL A 348 29.74 -6.32 -8.07
CA VAL A 348 30.95 -7.10 -7.77
C VAL A 348 31.71 -7.50 -9.05
N VAL A 349 31.02 -7.63 -10.18
CA VAL A 349 31.65 -8.02 -11.46
C VAL A 349 32.24 -6.82 -12.21
N SER A 350 31.70 -5.60 -12.05
CA SER A 350 32.26 -4.40 -12.72
C SER A 350 33.50 -3.83 -12.05
N GLU A 351 33.84 -4.26 -10.84
CA GLU A 351 35.05 -3.84 -10.12
C GLU A 351 36.28 -4.72 -10.43
N ARG A 352 36.11 -5.74 -11.28
CA ARG A 352 37.15 -6.75 -11.56
C ARG A 352 37.49 -6.92 -13.04
N ILE A 353 37.12 -5.95 -13.88
CA ILE A 353 37.52 -5.83 -15.30
C ILE A 353 38.13 -4.45 -15.48
#